data_AF-C5L3M6-F1
#
_entry.id   AF-C5L3M6-F1
#
_cell.length_a   1.000
_cell.length_b   1.000
_cell.length_c   1.000
_cell.angle_alpha   90.00
_cell.angle_beta   90.00
_cell.angle_gamma   90.00
#
_symmetry.space_group_name_H-M   'P 1'
#
loop_
_entity.id
_entity.type
_entity.pdbx_description
1 polymer ?
#
loop_
_entity_poly.entity_id
_entity_poly.type
_entity_poly.pdbx_seq_one_letter_code
_entity_poly.pdbx_strand_id
1 'polypeptide(L)'
;MTVVIQVPQLVEFVLSNPKFFPGLHTTSQPRTSTGLQNLDPQRQLQAIWNAMSDYLREVLESGKGVRIDHIGAFAFEPVVAPYGNPKNFRSSALQLRPCFLPDGGFKATLPRYAGKEETPLRGGSIYQQGINMIYLNKVPIAAGLFLKTQVVADGISALFKAVKDLSSRGYNLDLDFKFCRWQIIDGDLKVSLIWVFSRSSNKFIDQTKFSPSLVREAQKDARQWPTRDASANPLPTLAQALADKTDPSKPPQPISATWKNPNVSKAMTGLIKRPDSPKIDSVRQRTLQLGIMSLDLNSCQPKKVSKCSKKENEKQQETHVEATAEETSTTDDVKTGA
;
A
#
# COMPACT_ATOMS: atom_id res chain seq x y z
N MET A 1 27.77 -27.92 2.04
CA MET A 1 26.31 -27.75 2.19
C MET A 1 26.04 -26.26 2.30
N THR A 2 25.39 -25.66 1.32
CA THR A 2 25.01 -24.23 1.41
C THR A 2 23.81 -24.11 2.33
N VAL A 3 23.96 -23.39 3.43
CA VAL A 3 22.85 -23.10 4.35
C VAL A 3 21.85 -22.19 3.63
N VAL A 4 20.57 -22.57 3.68
CA VAL A 4 19.47 -21.78 3.11
C VAL A 4 18.74 -21.11 4.27
N ILE A 5 18.67 -19.78 4.23
CA ILE A 5 18.04 -18.96 5.25
C ILE A 5 16.54 -18.87 5.00
N GLN A 6 15.75 -19.27 6.00
CA GLN A 6 14.30 -19.18 6.01
C GLN A 6 13.81 -17.97 6.81
N VAL A 7 12.50 -17.67 6.73
CA VAL A 7 11.87 -16.53 7.44
C VAL A 7 12.18 -16.50 8.95
N PRO A 8 12.12 -17.60 9.73
CA PRO A 8 12.47 -17.55 11.15
C PRO A 8 13.92 -17.13 11.41
N GLN A 9 14.86 -17.63 10.60
CA GLN A 9 16.28 -17.29 10.68
C GLN A 9 16.54 -15.86 10.22
N LEU A 10 15.79 -15.36 9.23
CA LEU A 10 15.81 -13.96 8.83
C LEU A 10 15.39 -13.04 9.98
N VAL A 11 14.34 -13.41 10.73
CA VAL A 11 13.88 -12.66 11.90
C VAL A 11 14.95 -12.65 13.00
N GLU A 12 15.57 -13.79 13.27
CA GLU A 12 16.68 -13.90 14.22
C GLU A 12 17.89 -13.06 13.80
N PHE A 13 18.20 -13.02 12.50
CA PHE A 13 19.25 -12.17 11.95
C PHE A 13 18.97 -10.67 12.16
N VAL A 14 17.72 -10.23 12.00
CA VAL A 14 17.31 -8.85 12.29
C VAL A 14 17.48 -8.51 13.77
N LEU A 15 17.02 -9.39 14.66
CA LEU A 15 17.04 -9.15 16.11
C LEU A 15 18.44 -9.23 16.73
N SER A 16 19.33 -10.07 16.16
CA SER A 16 20.74 -10.14 16.58
C SER A 16 21.57 -8.91 16.16
N ASN A 17 21.06 -8.09 15.24
CA ASN A 17 21.78 -6.96 14.64
C ASN A 17 21.03 -5.62 14.80
N PRO A 18 20.67 -5.19 16.03
CA PRO A 18 19.84 -4.00 16.25
C PRO A 18 20.51 -2.70 15.77
N LYS A 19 21.84 -2.65 15.69
CA LYS A 19 22.59 -1.49 15.17
C LYS A 19 22.33 -1.24 13.68
N PHE A 20 22.16 -2.31 12.90
CA PHE A 20 21.93 -2.22 11.45
C PHE A 20 20.45 -2.08 11.09
N PHE A 21 19.58 -2.61 11.95
CA PHE A 21 18.12 -2.61 11.80
C PHE A 21 17.45 -1.92 12.99
N PRO A 22 17.63 -0.60 13.18
CA PRO A 22 16.98 0.11 14.27
C PRO A 22 15.47 0.20 14.04
N GLY A 23 14.71 0.24 15.12
CA GLY A 23 13.28 0.52 15.08
C GLY A 23 12.52 0.00 16.29
N LEU A 24 11.25 0.39 16.40
CA LEU A 24 10.38 0.01 17.52
C LEU A 24 10.04 -1.48 17.54
N HIS A 25 10.37 -2.21 16.47
CA HIS A 25 10.15 -3.64 16.35
C HIS A 25 11.11 -4.49 17.19
N THR A 26 12.21 -3.90 17.70
CA THR A 26 13.24 -4.59 18.50
C THR A 26 12.82 -4.82 19.95
N THR A 27 11.87 -4.05 20.46
CA THR A 27 11.36 -4.15 21.83
C THR A 27 9.94 -4.71 21.84
N SER A 28 9.57 -5.37 22.93
CA SER A 28 8.21 -5.88 23.12
C SER A 28 7.24 -4.71 23.24
N GLN A 29 6.32 -4.57 22.29
CA GLN A 29 5.36 -3.48 22.25
C GLN A 29 4.00 -3.90 22.85
N PRO A 30 3.34 -3.02 23.62
CA PRO A 30 1.99 -3.27 24.09
C PRO A 30 1.01 -3.27 22.92
N ARG A 31 0.03 -4.18 22.96
CA ARG A 31 -1.05 -4.20 21.97
C ARG A 31 -2.04 -3.07 22.22
N THR A 32 -2.68 -2.59 21.15
CA THR A 32 -3.68 -1.52 21.23
C THR A 32 -4.98 -1.98 21.91
N SER A 33 -5.31 -3.27 21.82
CA SER A 33 -6.46 -3.87 22.51
C SER A 33 -6.12 -4.18 23.97
N THR A 34 -6.95 -3.70 24.90
CA THR A 34 -6.85 -4.03 26.31
C THR A 34 -7.10 -5.53 26.55
N GLY A 35 -6.18 -6.21 27.23
CA GLY A 35 -6.33 -7.63 27.62
C GLY A 35 -5.54 -8.65 26.78
N LEU A 36 -4.88 -8.26 25.70
CA LEU A 36 -3.96 -9.15 24.98
C LEU A 36 -2.54 -9.04 25.57
N GLN A 37 -1.85 -10.18 25.70
CA GLN A 37 -0.47 -10.22 26.13
C GLN A 37 0.45 -9.52 25.11
N ASN A 38 1.50 -8.89 25.63
CA ASN A 38 2.56 -8.28 24.83
C ASN A 38 3.24 -9.37 23.98
N LEU A 39 3.57 -9.00 22.74
CA LEU A 39 4.28 -9.89 21.83
C LEU A 39 5.78 -9.77 22.06
N ASP A 40 6.42 -10.92 22.23
CA ASP A 40 7.86 -11.04 22.12
C ASP A 40 8.35 -10.54 20.73
N PRO A 41 9.47 -9.82 20.61
CA PRO A 41 9.93 -9.24 19.35
C PRO A 41 10.05 -10.25 18.20
N GLN A 42 10.48 -11.49 18.48
CA GLN A 42 10.58 -12.55 17.48
C GLN A 42 9.19 -12.91 16.93
N ARG A 43 8.23 -13.15 17.83
CA ARG A 43 6.83 -13.43 17.46
C ARG A 43 6.18 -12.24 16.77
N GLN A 44 6.53 -11.02 17.17
CA GLN A 44 6.03 -9.79 16.58
C GLN A 44 6.43 -9.69 15.10
N LEU A 45 7.72 -9.87 14.77
CA LEU A 45 8.20 -9.82 13.39
C LEU A 45 7.64 -10.96 12.53
N GLN A 46 7.54 -12.18 13.08
CA GLN A 46 6.90 -13.29 12.37
C GLN A 46 5.42 -13.02 12.09
N ALA A 47 4.69 -12.44 13.05
CA ALA A 47 3.30 -12.05 12.87
C ALA A 47 3.15 -10.95 11.81
N ILE A 48 4.07 -9.96 11.81
CA ILE A 48 4.14 -8.92 10.77
C ILE A 48 4.35 -9.54 9.39
N TRP A 49 5.28 -10.48 9.24
CA TRP A 49 5.53 -11.17 7.96
C TRP A 49 4.30 -11.92 7.46
N ASN A 50 3.64 -12.67 8.34
CA ASN A 50 2.46 -13.46 8.01
C ASN A 50 1.29 -12.55 7.61
N ALA A 51 1.01 -11.50 8.38
CA ALA A 51 -0.07 -10.55 8.08
C ALA A 51 0.20 -9.76 6.79
N MET A 52 1.46 -9.38 6.53
CA MET A 52 1.86 -8.75 5.27
C MET A 52 1.62 -9.70 4.09
N SER A 53 1.97 -10.97 4.22
CA SER A 53 1.78 -11.98 3.18
C SER A 53 0.30 -12.19 2.85
N ASP A 54 -0.56 -12.24 3.88
CA ASP A 54 -2.01 -12.36 3.71
C ASP A 54 -2.60 -11.09 3.05
N TYR A 55 -2.14 -9.91 3.44
CA TYR A 55 -2.54 -8.64 2.81
C TYR A 55 -2.13 -8.56 1.34
N LEU A 56 -0.88 -8.93 1.01
CA LEU A 56 -0.40 -8.97 -0.37
C LEU A 56 -1.26 -9.90 -1.24
N ARG A 57 -1.59 -11.07 -0.69
CA ARG A 57 -2.47 -12.03 -1.36
C ARG A 57 -3.85 -11.42 -1.65
N GLU A 58 -4.50 -10.79 -0.66
CA GLU A 58 -5.82 -10.15 -0.84
C GLU A 58 -5.79 -9.06 -1.92
N VAL A 59 -4.74 -8.24 -1.94
CA VAL A 59 -4.63 -7.18 -2.95
C VAL A 59 -4.41 -7.76 -4.35
N LEU A 60 -3.57 -8.78 -4.49
CA LEU A 60 -3.36 -9.45 -5.77
C LEU A 60 -4.63 -10.18 -6.24
N GLU A 61 -5.38 -10.79 -5.32
CA GLU A 61 -6.70 -11.37 -5.57
C GLU A 61 -7.71 -10.34 -6.11
N SER A 62 -7.58 -9.07 -5.70
CA SER A 62 -8.39 -7.97 -6.22
C SER A 62 -7.99 -7.51 -7.64
N GLY A 63 -6.94 -8.08 -8.22
CA GLY A 63 -6.41 -7.73 -9.54
C GLY A 63 -5.56 -6.44 -9.53
N LYS A 64 -5.09 -6.01 -8.35
CA LYS A 64 -4.23 -4.82 -8.20
C LYS A 64 -2.78 -5.27 -7.99
N GLY A 65 -1.85 -4.53 -8.58
CA GLY A 65 -0.44 -4.73 -8.30
C GLY A 65 -0.06 -4.12 -6.95
N VAL A 66 1.01 -4.61 -6.33
CA VAL A 66 1.55 -4.03 -5.09
C VAL A 66 3.02 -3.69 -5.26
N ARG A 67 3.38 -2.45 -4.94
CA ARG A 67 4.78 -2.02 -4.87
C ARG A 67 5.28 -2.07 -3.42
N ILE A 68 6.45 -2.68 -3.24
CA ILE A 68 7.20 -2.75 -2.00
C ILE A 68 8.45 -1.90 -2.17
N ASP A 69 8.61 -0.91 -1.31
CA ASP A 69 9.71 0.05 -1.40
C ASP A 69 11.08 -0.65 -1.34
N HIS A 70 11.98 -0.25 -2.23
CA HIS A 70 13.38 -0.72 -2.34
C HIS A 70 13.58 -2.22 -2.61
N ILE A 71 12.51 -2.97 -2.88
CA ILE A 71 12.55 -4.40 -3.15
C ILE A 71 12.02 -4.71 -4.54
N GLY A 72 10.82 -4.23 -4.87
CA GLY A 72 10.20 -4.52 -6.15
C GLY A 72 8.69 -4.36 -6.15
N ALA A 73 8.05 -4.95 -7.15
CA ALA A 73 6.62 -4.90 -7.30
C ALA A 73 6.06 -6.25 -7.75
N PHE A 74 4.94 -6.63 -7.14
CA PHE A 74 4.07 -7.66 -7.69
C PHE A 74 3.14 -7.01 -8.72
N ALA A 75 3.22 -7.50 -9.96
CA ALA A 75 2.46 -6.98 -11.08
C ALA A 75 1.78 -8.12 -11.85
N PHE A 76 1.08 -7.76 -12.92
CA PHE A 76 0.44 -8.69 -13.82
C PHE A 76 0.92 -8.44 -15.24
N GLU A 77 1.49 -9.47 -15.86
CA GLU A 77 1.89 -9.46 -17.25
C GLU A 77 0.75 -10.01 -18.12
N PRO A 78 0.34 -9.29 -19.19
CA PRO A 78 -0.62 -9.82 -20.14
C PRO A 78 0.05 -10.89 -21.03
N VAL A 79 -0.39 -12.14 -20.87
CA VAL A 79 -0.01 -13.28 -21.70
C VAL A 79 -1.14 -13.58 -22.68
N VAL A 80 -0.82 -13.58 -23.96
CA VAL A 80 -1.74 -14.05 -25.01
C VAL A 80 -1.83 -15.57 -24.90
N ALA A 81 -3.02 -16.08 -24.59
CA ALA A 81 -3.23 -17.53 -24.53
C ALA A 81 -2.94 -18.16 -25.91
N PRO A 82 -2.12 -19.22 -26.00
CA PRO A 82 -1.69 -19.81 -27.28
C PRO A 82 -2.84 -20.42 -28.09
N TYR A 83 -4.02 -20.61 -27.49
CA TYR A 83 -5.19 -21.24 -28.12
C TYR A 83 -6.20 -20.24 -28.72
N GLY A 84 -5.86 -18.95 -28.79
CA GLY A 84 -6.67 -17.97 -29.51
C GLY A 84 -6.49 -18.10 -31.02
N ASN A 85 -7.58 -18.20 -31.79
CA ASN A 85 -7.51 -18.18 -33.25
C ASN A 85 -6.85 -16.84 -33.69
N PRO A 86 -5.68 -16.86 -34.35
CA PRO A 86 -4.92 -15.65 -34.68
C PRO A 86 -5.69 -14.70 -35.61
N LYS A 87 -6.75 -15.18 -36.29
CA LYS A 87 -7.62 -14.36 -37.12
C LYS A 87 -8.71 -13.63 -36.33
N ASN A 88 -9.03 -14.08 -35.12
CA ASN A 88 -10.07 -13.52 -34.25
C ASN A 88 -9.49 -13.02 -32.92
N PHE A 89 -8.74 -11.91 -32.98
CA PHE A 89 -8.23 -11.18 -31.80
C PHE A 89 -9.32 -10.72 -30.81
N ARG A 90 -10.61 -10.81 -31.18
CA ARG A 90 -11.73 -10.46 -30.31
C ARG A 90 -12.05 -11.54 -29.27
N SER A 91 -11.62 -12.79 -29.46
CA SER A 91 -11.90 -13.91 -28.55
C SER A 91 -10.66 -14.54 -27.91
N SER A 92 -9.45 -14.06 -28.23
CA SER A 92 -8.25 -14.41 -27.47
C SER A 92 -8.41 -13.87 -26.06
N ALA A 93 -8.70 -14.76 -25.11
CA ALA A 93 -8.72 -14.40 -23.69
C ALA A 93 -7.30 -13.96 -23.31
N LEU A 94 -7.09 -12.64 -23.19
CA LEU A 94 -5.92 -12.08 -22.53
C LEU A 94 -5.86 -12.69 -21.13
N GLN A 95 -4.83 -13.49 -20.86
CA GLN A 95 -4.59 -14.04 -19.54
C GLN A 95 -3.59 -13.15 -18.83
N LEU A 96 -3.91 -12.71 -17.63
CA LEU A 96 -2.94 -12.01 -16.79
C LEU A 96 -2.15 -13.05 -16.00
N ARG A 97 -0.84 -13.03 -16.15
CA ARG A 97 0.09 -13.82 -15.35
C ARG A 97 0.66 -12.94 -14.24
N PRO A 98 0.50 -13.30 -12.95
CA PRO A 98 1.19 -12.59 -11.89
C PRO A 98 2.70 -12.73 -12.07
N CYS A 99 3.43 -11.66 -11.81
CA CYS A 99 4.88 -11.58 -11.99
C CYS A 99 5.50 -10.71 -10.88
N PHE A 100 6.80 -10.87 -10.63
CA PHE A 100 7.53 -10.08 -9.63
C PHE A 100 8.70 -9.35 -10.27
N LEU A 101 8.63 -8.02 -10.18
CA LEU A 101 9.56 -7.11 -10.80
C LEU A 101 10.50 -6.54 -9.73
N PRO A 102 11.76 -7.01 -9.62
CA PRO A 102 12.69 -6.49 -8.63
C PRO A 102 13.03 -5.02 -8.94
N ASP A 103 13.12 -4.21 -7.88
CA ASP A 103 13.54 -2.81 -7.96
C ASP A 103 15.01 -2.71 -8.40
N GLY A 104 15.40 -1.61 -9.04
CA GLY A 104 16.77 -1.43 -9.54
C GLY A 104 17.83 -1.58 -8.44
N GLY A 105 17.55 -1.08 -7.23
CA GLY A 105 18.45 -1.19 -6.09
C GLY A 105 18.58 -2.61 -5.53
N PHE A 106 17.55 -3.45 -5.70
CA PHE A 106 17.58 -4.85 -5.30
C PHE A 106 18.18 -5.73 -6.40
N LYS A 107 17.85 -5.45 -7.67
CA LYS A 107 18.43 -6.10 -8.85
C LYS A 107 19.96 -5.99 -8.87
N ALA A 108 20.52 -4.85 -8.45
CA ALA A 108 21.97 -4.67 -8.34
C ALA A 108 22.64 -5.66 -7.36
N THR A 109 21.90 -6.21 -6.38
CA THR A 109 22.40 -7.21 -5.42
C THR A 109 22.33 -8.64 -5.96
N LEU A 110 21.74 -8.84 -7.15
CA LEU A 110 21.47 -10.13 -7.77
C LEU A 110 22.25 -10.26 -9.09
N PRO A 111 23.56 -10.56 -9.05
CA PRO A 111 24.42 -10.52 -10.24
C PRO A 111 24.05 -11.55 -11.30
N ARG A 112 23.42 -12.66 -10.90
CA ARG A 112 23.02 -13.75 -11.82
C ARG A 112 21.59 -13.63 -12.32
N TYR A 113 20.82 -12.68 -11.79
CA TYR A 113 19.44 -12.49 -12.21
C TYR A 113 19.40 -11.97 -13.65
N ALA A 114 19.07 -12.87 -14.58
CA ALA A 114 19.08 -12.61 -16.01
C ALA A 114 18.03 -11.57 -16.46
N GLY A 115 17.21 -11.04 -15.56
CA GLY A 115 16.22 -10.02 -15.89
C GLY A 115 15.12 -10.51 -16.82
N LYS A 116 14.88 -11.84 -16.88
CA LYS A 116 14.03 -12.52 -17.88
C LYS A 116 12.56 -12.11 -17.92
N GLU A 117 12.11 -11.19 -17.07
CA GLU A 117 10.82 -10.50 -17.23
C GLU A 117 11.07 -9.14 -17.89
N GLU A 118 11.53 -9.18 -19.15
CA GLU A 118 11.55 -8.01 -20.03
C GLU A 118 10.13 -7.70 -20.45
N THR A 119 9.47 -6.82 -19.69
CA THR A 119 8.37 -6.04 -20.27
C THR A 119 8.82 -5.42 -21.59
N PRO A 120 8.02 -5.50 -22.66
CA PRO A 120 8.43 -5.01 -23.96
C PRO A 120 8.77 -3.52 -23.93
N LEU A 121 9.91 -3.17 -24.54
CA LEU A 121 10.51 -1.83 -24.63
C LEU A 121 9.65 -0.73 -25.29
N ARG A 122 8.38 -0.97 -25.65
CA ARG A 122 7.57 0.03 -26.35
C ARG A 122 6.79 0.93 -25.41
N GLY A 123 7.38 2.10 -25.13
CA GLY A 123 6.66 3.39 -25.16
C GLY A 123 5.96 3.86 -23.89
N GLY A 124 5.99 3.08 -22.82
CA GLY A 124 5.65 3.51 -21.47
C GLY A 124 6.13 2.43 -20.53
N SER A 125 6.85 2.76 -19.47
CA SER A 125 7.21 1.74 -18.48
C SER A 125 5.91 1.08 -17.99
N ILE A 126 5.93 -0.19 -17.62
CA ILE A 126 4.87 -0.83 -16.81
C ILE A 126 4.48 0.00 -15.57
N TYR A 127 5.42 0.84 -15.07
CA TYR A 127 5.17 1.83 -14.02
C TYR A 127 4.39 3.08 -14.50
N GLN A 128 4.39 3.38 -15.80
CA GLN A 128 3.66 4.46 -16.49
C GLN A 128 2.37 3.97 -17.17
N GLN A 129 2.32 2.71 -17.65
CA GLN A 129 1.13 2.07 -18.21
C GLN A 129 0.15 1.61 -17.11
N GLY A 130 -0.11 2.48 -16.13
CA GLY A 130 -1.38 2.54 -15.38
C GLY A 130 -2.05 1.23 -14.93
N ILE A 131 -1.32 0.14 -14.68
CA ILE A 131 -1.87 -0.98 -13.92
C ILE A 131 -2.02 -0.43 -12.50
N ASN A 132 -3.18 -0.64 -11.88
CA ASN A 132 -3.51 -0.17 -10.54
C ASN A 132 -2.53 -0.75 -9.50
N MET A 133 -1.32 -0.20 -9.45
CA MET A 133 -0.27 -0.53 -8.51
C MET A 133 -0.50 0.33 -7.28
N ILE A 134 -0.75 -0.32 -6.16
CA ILE A 134 -0.85 0.36 -4.87
C ILE A 134 0.47 0.17 -4.11
N TYR A 135 0.85 1.16 -3.33
CA TYR A 135 1.93 0.99 -2.36
C TYR A 135 1.45 0.08 -1.22
N LEU A 136 2.38 -0.70 -0.66
CA LEU A 136 2.10 -1.56 0.50
C LEU A 136 1.56 -0.71 1.67
N ASN A 137 0.25 -0.80 1.92
CA ASN A 137 -0.37 -0.06 3.01
C ASN A 137 -0.15 -0.77 4.34
N LYS A 138 0.54 -0.09 5.26
CA LYS A 138 0.92 -0.61 6.58
C LYS A 138 -0.23 -0.54 7.60
N VAL A 139 -1.22 0.32 7.37
CA VAL A 139 -2.37 0.52 8.27
C VAL A 139 -3.23 -0.74 8.46
N PRO A 140 -3.70 -1.43 7.40
CA PRO A 140 -4.50 -2.64 7.59
C PRO A 140 -3.72 -3.77 8.26
N ILE A 141 -2.42 -3.88 7.97
CA ILE A 141 -1.52 -4.87 8.60
C ILE A 141 -1.41 -4.58 10.11
N ALA A 142 -1.22 -3.32 10.49
CA ALA A 142 -1.15 -2.90 11.89
C ALA A 142 -2.47 -3.11 12.64
N ALA A 143 -3.59 -2.78 12.00
CA ALA A 143 -4.93 -2.99 12.55
C ALA A 143 -5.19 -4.49 12.78
N GLY A 144 -4.83 -5.37 11.84
CA GLY A 144 -5.01 -6.82 11.97
C GLY A 144 -4.18 -7.45 13.10
N LEU A 145 -3.05 -6.84 13.46
CA LEU A 145 -2.17 -7.31 14.53
C LEU A 145 -2.41 -6.64 15.88
N PHE A 146 -3.27 -5.62 15.94
CA PHE A 146 -3.42 -4.74 17.10
C PHE A 146 -2.09 -4.09 17.54
N LEU A 147 -1.26 -3.73 16.57
CA LEU A 147 0.03 -3.05 16.80
C LEU A 147 -0.02 -1.61 16.29
N LYS A 148 0.85 -0.76 16.81
CA LYS A 148 1.03 0.60 16.28
C LYS A 148 1.58 0.54 14.85
N THR A 149 1.09 1.39 13.96
CA THR A 149 1.52 1.45 12.55
C THR A 149 3.03 1.64 12.40
N GLN A 150 3.68 2.39 13.29
CA GLN A 150 5.12 2.62 13.26
C GLN A 150 5.92 1.33 13.51
N VAL A 151 5.46 0.47 14.42
CA VAL A 151 6.11 -0.81 14.72
C VAL A 151 6.10 -1.73 13.50
N VAL A 152 4.96 -1.76 12.80
CA VAL A 152 4.82 -2.53 11.56
C VAL A 152 5.65 -1.92 10.42
N ALA A 153 5.65 -0.59 10.30
CA ALA A 153 6.45 0.13 9.31
C ALA A 153 7.95 -0.18 9.45
N ASP A 154 8.47 -0.07 10.67
CA ASP A 154 9.87 -0.36 10.99
C ASP A 154 10.19 -1.84 10.78
N GLY A 155 9.30 -2.74 11.23
CA GLY A 155 9.49 -4.18 11.10
C GLY A 155 9.56 -4.64 9.64
N ILE A 156 8.64 -4.16 8.78
CA ILE A 156 8.67 -4.46 7.34
C ILE A 156 9.95 -3.92 6.70
N SER A 157 10.32 -2.68 7.02
CA SER A 157 11.52 -2.05 6.46
C SER A 157 12.80 -2.79 6.88
N ALA A 158 12.87 -3.22 8.14
CA ALA A 158 13.99 -4.00 8.68
C ALA A 158 14.11 -5.38 8.02
N LEU A 159 12.99 -6.11 7.86
CA LEU A 159 12.97 -7.42 7.20
C LEU A 159 13.49 -7.32 5.76
N PHE A 160 12.99 -6.37 4.98
CA PHE A 160 13.42 -6.21 3.59
C PHE A 160 14.85 -5.68 3.46
N LYS A 161 15.28 -4.80 4.37
CA LYS A 161 16.69 -4.38 4.43
C LYS A 161 17.60 -5.56 4.73
N ALA A 162 17.20 -6.47 5.63
CA ALA A 162 17.94 -7.68 5.93
C ALA A 162 17.97 -8.66 4.74
N VAL A 163 16.87 -8.82 4.01
CA VAL A 163 16.85 -9.62 2.76
C VAL A 163 17.87 -9.07 1.76
N LYS A 164 17.92 -7.75 1.57
CA LYS A 164 18.89 -7.11 0.68
C LYS A 164 20.33 -7.29 1.16
N ASP A 165 20.60 -7.14 2.45
CA ASP A 165 21.94 -7.31 3.04
C ASP A 165 22.42 -8.76 2.92
N LEU A 166 21.57 -9.73 3.26
CA LEU A 166 21.89 -11.15 3.12
C LEU A 166 22.10 -11.57 1.66
N SER A 167 21.30 -11.03 0.74
CA SER A 167 21.48 -11.26 -0.70
C SER A 167 22.82 -10.69 -1.20
N SER A 168 23.18 -9.50 -0.75
CA SER A 168 24.45 -8.83 -1.12
C SER A 168 25.68 -9.58 -0.61
N ARG A 169 25.54 -10.30 0.51
CA ARG A 169 26.60 -11.16 1.08
C ARG A 169 26.67 -12.55 0.42
N GLY A 170 25.76 -12.85 -0.51
CA GLY A 170 25.72 -14.14 -1.21
C GLY A 170 25.12 -15.29 -0.40
N TYR A 171 24.30 -15.00 0.61
CA TYR A 171 23.53 -16.06 1.30
C TYR A 171 22.36 -16.53 0.44
N ASN A 172 22.07 -17.83 0.52
CA ASN A 172 20.90 -18.41 -0.13
C ASN A 172 19.66 -18.20 0.75
N LEU A 173 18.56 -17.73 0.15
CA LEU A 173 17.32 -17.41 0.85
C LEU A 173 16.16 -18.21 0.26
N ASP A 174 15.31 -18.76 1.12
CA ASP A 174 14.03 -19.38 0.76
C ASP A 174 12.93 -18.76 1.62
N LEU A 175 12.26 -17.75 1.05
CA LEU A 175 11.25 -16.95 1.72
C LEU A 175 9.86 -17.34 1.23
N ASP A 176 9.04 -17.83 2.16
CA ASP A 176 7.66 -18.21 1.89
C ASP A 176 6.70 -17.08 2.27
N PHE A 177 5.94 -16.59 1.29
CA PHE A 177 4.86 -15.61 1.44
C PHE A 177 3.48 -16.27 1.39
N LYS A 178 3.37 -17.60 1.51
CA LYS A 178 2.15 -18.41 1.39
C LYS A 178 1.52 -18.45 -0.01
N PHE A 179 1.47 -17.32 -0.73
CA PHE A 179 0.99 -17.24 -2.12
C PHE A 179 2.13 -17.33 -3.14
N CYS A 180 3.35 -16.95 -2.73
CA CYS A 180 4.55 -17.04 -3.53
C CYS A 180 5.74 -17.49 -2.70
N ARG A 181 6.71 -18.11 -3.37
CA ARG A 181 7.97 -18.54 -2.78
C ARG A 181 9.11 -17.85 -3.51
N TRP A 182 9.93 -17.12 -2.77
CA TRP A 182 11.14 -16.48 -3.29
C TRP A 182 12.34 -17.34 -2.96
N GLN A 183 13.06 -17.75 -3.99
CA GLN A 183 14.29 -18.50 -3.87
C GLN A 183 15.41 -17.67 -4.46
N ILE A 184 16.33 -17.22 -3.60
CA ILE A 184 17.55 -16.54 -4.01
C ILE A 184 18.68 -17.54 -3.83
N ILE A 185 19.24 -18.03 -4.95
CA ILE A 185 20.28 -19.05 -4.95
C ILE A 185 21.44 -18.52 -5.79
N ASP A 186 22.61 -18.40 -5.17
CA ASP A 186 23.84 -17.87 -5.78
C ASP A 186 23.64 -16.53 -6.51
N GLY A 187 22.77 -15.65 -5.98
CA GLY A 187 22.47 -14.35 -6.57
C GLY A 187 21.55 -14.39 -7.80
N ASP A 188 20.91 -15.52 -8.08
CA ASP A 188 19.76 -15.61 -9.00
C ASP A 188 18.45 -15.63 -8.19
N LEU A 189 17.46 -14.85 -8.63
CA LEU A 189 16.14 -14.78 -8.00
C LEU A 189 15.13 -15.58 -8.83
N LYS A 190 14.59 -16.63 -8.20
CA LYS A 190 13.49 -17.43 -8.74
C LYS A 190 12.25 -17.19 -7.90
N VAL A 191 11.19 -16.69 -8.53
CA VAL A 191 9.90 -16.49 -7.89
C VAL A 191 8.95 -17.55 -8.39
N SER A 192 8.57 -18.47 -7.49
CA SER A 192 7.57 -19.49 -7.78
C SER A 192 6.24 -19.05 -7.19
N LEU A 193 5.30 -18.71 -8.05
CA LEU A 193 3.94 -18.38 -7.64
C LEU A 193 3.19 -19.71 -7.47
N ILE A 194 2.95 -20.10 -6.22
CA ILE A 194 2.17 -21.32 -5.88
C ILE A 194 0.70 -21.12 -6.30
N TRP A 195 0.31 -19.84 -6.38
CA TRP A 195 -1.02 -19.41 -6.69
C TRP A 195 -1.37 -19.57 -8.17
N VAL A 196 -2.12 -20.63 -8.48
CA VAL A 196 -2.96 -20.68 -9.68
C VAL A 196 -4.15 -19.77 -9.41
N PHE A 197 -4.38 -18.75 -10.24
CA PHE A 197 -5.68 -18.06 -10.34
C PHE A 197 -6.72 -19.11 -10.76
N SER A 198 -7.17 -19.95 -9.82
CA SER A 198 -8.17 -20.96 -10.07
C SER A 198 -9.49 -20.22 -10.24
N ARG A 199 -9.77 -19.85 -11.49
CA ARG A 199 -10.98 -20.15 -12.30
C ARG A 199 -12.36 -20.26 -11.62
N SER A 200 -12.54 -19.88 -10.37
CA SER A 200 -13.86 -19.84 -9.72
C SER A 200 -14.68 -18.61 -10.12
N SER A 201 -14.21 -17.88 -11.12
CA SER A 201 -15.06 -17.14 -12.04
C SER A 201 -14.62 -17.45 -13.48
N ASN A 202 -15.25 -18.45 -14.07
CA ASN A 202 -15.40 -18.57 -15.53
C ASN A 202 -16.33 -17.49 -16.10
N LYS A 203 -16.73 -16.51 -15.29
CA LYS A 203 -16.93 -15.16 -15.79
C LYS A 203 -15.55 -14.54 -15.71
N PHE A 204 -14.94 -14.25 -16.86
CA PHE A 204 -13.98 -13.17 -17.07
C PHE A 204 -13.64 -12.44 -15.76
N ILE A 205 -12.36 -12.25 -15.42
CA ILE A 205 -12.06 -11.02 -14.66
C ILE A 205 -12.60 -9.93 -15.55
N ASP A 206 -13.81 -9.47 -15.19
CA ASP A 206 -14.68 -8.83 -16.14
C ASP A 206 -13.86 -7.64 -16.63
N GLN A 207 -13.73 -7.51 -17.95
CA GLN A 207 -13.01 -6.38 -18.52
C GLN A 207 -13.58 -5.03 -18.01
N THR A 208 -14.76 -5.09 -17.40
CA THR A 208 -15.44 -4.03 -16.64
C THR A 208 -14.85 -3.69 -15.27
N LYS A 209 -14.11 -4.59 -14.61
CA LYS A 209 -13.42 -4.37 -13.33
C LYS A 209 -11.98 -3.88 -13.50
N PHE A 210 -11.33 -4.24 -14.60
CA PHE A 210 -10.15 -3.50 -15.05
C PHE A 210 -10.60 -2.19 -15.68
N SER A 211 -9.76 -1.15 -15.65
CA SER A 211 -10.14 0.08 -16.33
C SER A 211 -10.35 -0.23 -17.83
N PRO A 212 -11.39 0.32 -18.49
CA PRO A 212 -11.59 0.15 -19.92
C PRO A 212 -10.38 0.57 -20.76
N SER A 213 -9.48 1.39 -20.20
CA SER A 213 -8.20 1.74 -20.82
C SER A 213 -7.26 0.54 -20.93
N LEU A 214 -7.13 -0.31 -19.90
CA LEU A 214 -6.20 -1.44 -19.86
C LEU A 214 -6.53 -2.47 -20.94
N VAL A 215 -7.82 -2.78 -21.08
CA VAL A 215 -8.31 -3.71 -22.09
C VAL A 215 -8.12 -3.14 -23.49
N ARG A 216 -8.39 -1.84 -23.69
CA ARG A 216 -8.18 -1.17 -24.98
C ARG A 216 -6.71 -1.04 -25.35
N GLU A 217 -5.82 -0.83 -24.37
CA GLU A 217 -4.39 -0.70 -24.56
C GLU A 217 -3.77 -2.05 -24.88
N ALA A 218 -4.05 -3.08 -24.07
CA ALA A 218 -3.66 -4.45 -24.37
C ALA A 218 -4.22 -4.95 -25.72
N GLN A 219 -5.43 -4.54 -26.11
CA GLN A 219 -6.00 -4.83 -27.44
C GLN A 219 -5.35 -4.02 -28.58
N LYS A 220 -4.94 -2.77 -28.35
CA LYS A 220 -4.17 -1.98 -29.32
C LYS A 220 -2.78 -2.60 -29.53
N ASP A 221 -2.14 -3.02 -28.45
CA ASP A 221 -0.82 -3.64 -28.46
C ASP A 221 -0.86 -5.02 -29.14
N ALA A 222 -1.90 -5.82 -28.89
CA ALA A 222 -2.11 -7.09 -29.59
C ALA A 222 -2.35 -6.91 -31.10
N ARG A 223 -2.96 -5.80 -31.53
CA ARG A 223 -3.17 -5.48 -32.96
C ARG A 223 -1.92 -4.92 -33.66
N GLN A 224 -0.98 -4.36 -32.91
CA GLN A 224 0.27 -3.81 -33.45
C GLN A 224 1.43 -4.80 -33.42
N TRP A 225 1.22 -6.02 -32.93
CA TRP A 225 2.20 -7.10 -33.09
C TRP A 225 2.41 -7.33 -34.59
N PRO A 226 3.59 -7.02 -35.15
CA PRO A 226 3.86 -7.39 -36.52
C PRO A 226 3.82 -8.92 -36.55
N THR A 227 2.94 -9.50 -37.36
CA THR A 227 3.22 -10.81 -37.93
C THR A 227 4.60 -10.68 -38.53
N ARG A 228 5.56 -11.38 -37.93
CA ARG A 228 6.95 -11.38 -38.35
C ARG A 228 7.02 -12.16 -39.65
N ASP A 229 6.50 -11.57 -40.72
CA ASP A 229 6.77 -12.01 -42.08
C ASP A 229 8.25 -11.73 -42.32
N ALA A 230 9.00 -12.81 -42.51
CA ALA A 230 10.45 -12.83 -42.55
C ALA A 230 11.07 -12.15 -43.79
N SER A 231 10.39 -11.21 -44.43
CA SER A 231 10.86 -10.56 -45.65
C SER A 231 10.78 -9.04 -45.55
N ALA A 232 11.96 -8.44 -45.44
CA ALA A 232 12.31 -7.10 -45.89
C ALA A 232 11.58 -5.91 -45.23
N ASN A 233 12.23 -5.33 -44.21
CA ASN A 233 12.48 -3.88 -44.14
C ASN A 233 13.54 -3.59 -43.05
N PRO A 234 14.61 -2.81 -43.32
CA PRO A 234 15.59 -2.44 -42.31
C PRO A 234 14.97 -1.48 -41.27
N LEU A 235 15.31 -1.71 -40.00
CA LEU A 235 14.91 -0.88 -38.86
C LEU A 235 15.40 0.57 -39.03
N PRO A 236 14.58 1.59 -38.70
CA PRO A 236 15.05 2.96 -38.65
C PRO A 236 16.07 3.13 -37.50
N THR A 237 17.20 3.74 -37.83
CA THR A 237 18.30 4.00 -36.89
C THR A 237 17.81 4.94 -35.78
N LEU A 238 18.21 4.67 -34.53
CA LEU A 238 17.84 5.42 -33.31
C LEU A 238 18.08 6.95 -33.42
N ALA A 239 18.99 7.37 -34.31
CA ALA A 239 19.27 8.76 -34.63
C ALA A 239 18.11 9.50 -35.33
N GLN A 240 17.30 8.82 -36.17
CA GLN A 240 16.17 9.45 -36.86
C GLN A 240 14.97 9.68 -35.92
N ALA A 241 14.77 8.82 -34.93
CA ALA A 241 13.68 8.97 -33.97
C ALA A 241 13.91 10.09 -32.92
N LEU A 242 15.16 10.52 -32.75
CA LEU A 242 15.53 11.63 -31.86
C LEU A 242 15.49 12.99 -32.56
N ALA A 243 15.63 13.05 -33.89
CA ALA A 243 15.58 14.29 -34.65
C ALA A 243 14.17 14.93 -34.68
N ASP A 244 13.11 14.12 -34.62
CA ASP A 244 11.71 14.61 -34.67
C ASP A 244 11.20 15.21 -33.35
N LYS A 245 11.99 15.23 -32.27
CA LYS A 245 11.53 15.66 -30.93
C LYS A 245 12.04 17.02 -30.46
N THR A 246 12.89 17.70 -31.21
CA THR A 246 13.43 19.00 -30.82
C THR A 246 13.16 20.03 -31.90
N ASP A 247 11.92 20.48 -31.99
CA ASP A 247 11.55 21.66 -32.75
C ASP A 247 11.39 22.84 -31.77
N PRO A 248 12.40 23.73 -31.62
CA PRO A 248 12.40 24.82 -30.63
C PRO A 248 11.43 25.95 -30.97
N SER A 249 10.70 25.83 -32.09
CA SER A 249 9.73 26.82 -32.57
C SER A 249 8.34 26.72 -31.93
N LYS A 250 8.08 25.69 -31.12
CA LYS A 250 6.74 25.40 -30.58
C LYS A 250 6.52 26.08 -29.21
N PRO A 251 5.56 27.03 -29.07
CA PRO A 251 5.30 27.69 -27.80
C PRO A 251 4.77 26.70 -26.75
N PRO A 252 5.04 26.92 -25.45
CA PRO A 252 4.62 26.04 -24.38
C PRO A 252 3.10 25.91 -24.39
N GLN A 253 2.61 24.66 -24.46
CA GLN A 253 1.17 24.42 -24.46
C GLN A 253 0.56 24.86 -23.11
N PRO A 254 -0.52 25.65 -23.13
CA PRO A 254 -1.19 26.05 -21.89
C PRO A 254 -1.76 24.81 -21.18
N ILE A 255 -1.62 24.80 -19.85
CA ILE A 255 -2.19 23.80 -18.93
C ILE A 255 -3.63 23.51 -19.35
N SER A 256 -3.94 22.22 -19.55
CA SER A 256 -5.22 21.81 -20.12
C SER A 256 -6.40 22.37 -19.31
N ALA A 257 -7.38 22.93 -20.03
CA ALA A 257 -8.60 23.50 -19.46
C ALA A 257 -9.47 22.51 -18.65
N THR A 258 -9.06 21.24 -18.60
CA THR A 258 -9.69 20.16 -17.83
C THR A 258 -9.74 20.41 -16.32
N TRP A 259 -8.87 21.29 -15.79
CA TRP A 259 -8.80 21.60 -14.36
C TRP A 259 -9.64 22.82 -13.92
N LYS A 260 -10.33 23.50 -14.84
CA LYS A 260 -11.09 24.74 -14.55
C LYS A 260 -12.61 24.59 -14.55
N ASN A 261 -13.17 23.39 -14.74
CA ASN A 261 -14.62 23.21 -14.74
C ASN A 261 -15.17 23.08 -13.29
N PRO A 262 -16.13 23.93 -12.86
CA PRO A 262 -16.73 23.87 -11.52
C PRO A 262 -17.65 22.65 -11.32
N ASN A 263 -17.95 21.90 -12.39
CA ASN A 263 -18.67 20.63 -12.30
C ASN A 263 -17.69 19.48 -12.08
N VAL A 264 -17.22 19.38 -10.84
CA VAL A 264 -16.44 18.23 -10.33
C VAL A 264 -17.26 16.95 -10.54
N SER A 265 -16.62 15.94 -11.13
CA SER A 265 -17.27 14.71 -11.60
C SER A 265 -18.06 13.96 -10.51
N LYS A 266 -19.24 13.47 -10.88
CA LYS A 266 -20.13 12.53 -10.16
C LYS A 266 -19.43 11.25 -9.62
N ALA A 267 -18.15 11.04 -9.96
CA ALA A 267 -17.29 9.95 -9.49
C ALA A 267 -16.74 10.18 -8.08
N MET A 268 -16.59 11.44 -7.63
CA MET A 268 -16.15 11.78 -6.27
C MET A 268 -17.24 11.55 -5.21
N THR A 269 -18.51 11.49 -5.60
CA THR A 269 -19.65 11.20 -4.71
C THR A 269 -19.91 9.70 -4.49
N GLY A 270 -19.16 8.81 -5.17
CA GLY A 270 -19.34 7.35 -5.07
C GLY A 270 -18.34 6.60 -4.18
N LEU A 271 -17.36 7.29 -3.59
CA LEU A 271 -16.25 6.65 -2.83
C LEU A 271 -16.59 6.30 -1.39
N ILE A 272 -17.79 6.67 -0.91
CA ILE A 272 -18.41 6.07 0.25
C ILE A 272 -19.74 5.52 -0.27
N LYS A 273 -19.92 4.18 -0.33
CA LYS A 273 -21.28 3.65 -0.39
C LYS A 273 -21.96 4.16 0.88
N ARG A 274 -22.80 5.18 0.77
CA ARG A 274 -23.79 5.42 1.81
C ARG A 274 -24.52 4.09 1.97
N PRO A 275 -24.69 3.62 3.20
CA PRO A 275 -25.40 2.38 3.42
C PRO A 275 -26.87 2.64 3.09
N ASP A 276 -27.23 2.49 1.81
CA ASP A 276 -28.61 2.40 1.36
C ASP A 276 -29.10 1.02 1.77
N SER A 277 -29.30 0.87 3.08
CA SER A 277 -30.13 -0.18 3.61
C SER A 277 -31.45 0.47 4.01
N PRO A 278 -32.62 -0.10 3.68
CA PRO A 278 -33.91 0.39 4.16
C PRO A 278 -33.98 0.47 5.69
N LYS A 279 -33.05 -0.18 6.40
CA LYS A 279 -32.88 -0.07 7.86
C LYS A 279 -32.29 1.28 8.31
N ILE A 280 -31.44 1.93 7.51
CA ILE A 280 -30.85 3.22 7.90
C ILE A 280 -31.81 4.36 7.58
N ASP A 281 -32.59 4.25 6.50
CA ASP A 281 -33.68 5.19 6.25
C ASP A 281 -34.78 5.09 7.32
N SER A 282 -35.11 3.88 7.80
CA SER A 282 -36.06 3.73 8.90
C SER A 282 -35.51 4.27 10.23
N VAL A 283 -34.21 4.09 10.52
CA VAL A 283 -33.56 4.72 11.67
C VAL A 283 -33.56 6.25 11.54
N ARG A 284 -33.27 6.78 10.35
CA ARG A 284 -33.26 8.23 10.10
C ARG A 284 -34.65 8.85 10.21
N GLN A 285 -35.68 8.17 9.72
CA GLN A 285 -37.08 8.58 9.90
C GLN A 285 -37.51 8.57 11.37
N ARG A 286 -37.10 7.55 12.14
CA ARG A 286 -37.35 7.52 13.60
C ARG A 286 -36.65 8.67 14.31
N THR A 287 -35.39 8.95 13.99
CA THR A 287 -34.65 10.07 14.61
C THR A 287 -35.28 11.42 14.24
N LEU A 288 -35.76 11.59 13.01
CA LEU A 288 -36.47 12.80 12.60
C LEU A 288 -37.81 12.97 13.32
N GLN A 289 -38.60 11.90 13.47
CA GLN A 289 -39.85 11.95 14.25
C GLN A 289 -39.59 12.29 15.72
N LEU A 290 -38.57 11.70 16.34
CA LEU A 290 -38.17 12.05 17.71
C LEU A 290 -37.73 13.52 17.84
N GLY A 291 -37.00 14.03 16.85
CA GLY A 291 -36.62 15.44 16.78
C GLY A 291 -37.84 16.37 16.74
N ILE A 292 -38.82 16.06 15.89
CA ILE A 292 -40.06 16.83 15.77
C ILE A 292 -40.86 16.79 17.08
N MET A 293 -41.00 15.62 17.71
CA MET A 293 -41.70 15.50 19.00
C MET A 293 -40.97 16.23 20.14
N SER A 294 -39.63 16.27 20.10
CA SER A 294 -38.84 17.00 21.11
C SER A 294 -38.94 18.53 20.97
N LEU A 295 -39.16 19.03 19.76
CA LEU A 295 -39.42 20.45 19.51
C LEU A 295 -40.82 20.85 19.98
N ASP A 296 -41.80 19.96 19.83
CA ASP A 296 -43.18 20.21 20.28
C ASP A 296 -43.29 20.28 21.80
N LEU A 297 -42.52 19.46 22.53
CA LEU A 297 -42.48 19.47 24.00
C LEU A 297 -41.81 20.73 24.57
N ASN A 298 -40.88 21.36 23.85
CA ASN A 298 -40.30 22.65 24.24
C ASN A 298 -41.24 23.84 23.97
N SER A 299 -42.28 23.67 23.14
CA SER A 299 -43.29 24.70 22.90
C SER A 299 -44.32 24.81 24.04
N CYS A 300 -44.44 23.76 24.86
CA CYS A 300 -45.30 23.71 26.06
C CYS A 300 -44.63 24.24 27.34
N GLN A 301 -43.68 25.18 27.22
CA GLN A 301 -43.21 25.92 28.39
C GLN A 301 -44.30 26.93 28.79
N PRO A 302 -44.94 26.81 29.97
CA PRO A 302 -45.93 27.78 30.42
C PRO A 302 -45.22 29.13 30.55
N LYS A 303 -45.73 30.15 29.83
CA LYS A 303 -45.29 31.55 29.96
C LYS A 303 -45.31 31.93 31.44
N LYS A 304 -44.12 32.02 32.06
CA LYS A 304 -43.97 32.55 33.41
C LYS A 304 -44.39 34.01 33.38
N VAL A 305 -45.52 34.30 34.02
CA VAL A 305 -46.00 35.64 34.30
C VAL A 305 -44.89 36.39 35.05
N SER A 306 -44.39 37.45 34.44
CA SER A 306 -43.38 38.33 35.03
C SER A 306 -43.99 39.10 36.21
N LYS A 307 -43.54 38.79 37.43
CA LYS A 307 -43.73 39.66 38.58
C LYS A 307 -42.41 40.34 38.95
N CYS A 308 -42.52 41.65 38.86
CA CYS A 308 -41.71 42.75 39.39
C CYS A 308 -41.25 42.55 40.85
N SER A 309 -39.98 42.88 41.12
CA SER A 309 -39.35 43.45 42.34
C SER A 309 -37.90 42.92 42.41
N LYS A 310 -36.84 43.71 42.16
CA LYS A 310 -36.30 44.92 42.82
C LYS A 310 -35.70 44.60 44.20
N LYS A 311 -34.40 44.94 44.32
CA LYS A 311 -33.51 45.14 45.49
C LYS A 311 -32.52 43.99 45.78
N GLU A 312 -31.20 44.15 45.62
CA GLU A 312 -30.22 45.04 46.29
C GLU A 312 -29.61 44.36 47.52
N ASN A 313 -28.33 43.95 47.44
CA ASN A 313 -27.30 44.20 48.45
C ASN A 313 -25.96 43.50 48.15
N GLU A 314 -25.04 44.33 47.66
CA GLU A 314 -23.67 44.62 48.07
C GLU A 314 -23.02 43.97 49.32
N LYS A 315 -21.67 43.92 49.25
CA LYS A 315 -20.60 43.94 50.30
C LYS A 315 -19.94 42.61 50.75
N GLN A 316 -18.65 42.40 50.38
CA GLN A 316 -17.37 42.72 51.11
C GLN A 316 -16.88 41.47 51.89
N GLN A 317 -15.62 41.02 51.95
CA GLN A 317 -14.24 41.57 52.12
C GLN A 317 -13.23 40.49 51.59
N GLU A 318 -12.07 40.79 50.96
CA GLU A 318 -10.74 41.12 51.54
C GLU A 318 -10.30 40.16 52.67
N THR A 319 -9.07 39.60 52.84
CA THR A 319 -7.68 39.78 52.34
C THR A 319 -6.78 38.68 52.99
N HIS A 320 -5.48 38.64 52.61
CA HIS A 320 -4.28 37.96 53.21
C HIS A 320 -3.77 36.67 52.53
N VAL A 321 -2.63 36.67 51.80
CA VAL A 321 -1.16 36.70 52.20
C VAL A 321 -0.72 35.30 52.66
N GLU A 322 0.33 34.59 52.18
CA GLU A 322 1.79 34.84 52.13
C GLU A 322 2.45 33.58 51.46
N ALA A 323 3.28 33.69 50.42
CA ALA A 323 4.75 33.54 50.37
C ALA A 323 5.43 32.33 51.08
N THR A 324 6.16 31.50 50.29
CA THR A 324 7.46 30.80 50.57
C THR A 324 7.76 29.93 49.33
N ALA A 325 8.74 30.16 48.46
CA ALA A 325 10.20 30.35 48.56
C ALA A 325 10.97 29.05 48.90
N GLU A 326 11.75 28.61 47.91
CA GLU A 326 13.07 27.95 47.93
C GLU A 326 13.32 26.69 48.77
N GLU A 327 13.78 25.62 48.09
CA GLU A 327 14.89 24.83 48.60
C GLU A 327 15.76 24.27 47.46
N THR A 328 17.07 24.44 47.65
CA THR A 328 18.21 24.19 46.76
C THR A 328 18.97 22.91 47.14
N SER A 329 19.82 22.44 46.21
CA SER A 329 21.03 21.60 46.42
C SER A 329 20.80 20.11 46.70
N THR A 330 21.45 19.17 46.00
CA THR A 330 22.87 18.78 46.14
C THR A 330 23.22 17.80 44.99
N THR A 331 24.17 18.10 44.10
CA THR A 331 25.55 17.55 44.04
C THR A 331 25.74 16.11 44.51
N ASP A 332 26.23 15.22 43.62
CA ASP A 332 27.38 14.37 43.94
C ASP A 332 28.04 13.77 42.67
N ASP A 333 29.34 14.03 42.58
CA ASP A 333 30.34 13.46 41.70
C ASP A 333 30.65 12.00 42.07
N VAL A 334 30.91 11.11 41.09
CA VAL A 334 31.74 9.92 41.31
C VAL A 334 32.80 9.77 40.23
N LYS A 335 34.01 9.72 40.77
CA LYS A 335 35.35 9.56 40.21
C LYS A 335 35.58 8.21 39.52
N THR A 336 36.28 8.29 38.39
CA THR A 336 37.40 7.47 37.91
C THR A 336 37.90 6.31 38.79
N GLY A 337 38.14 5.16 38.15
CA GLY A 337 38.96 4.07 38.68
C GLY A 337 39.51 3.17 37.57
N ALA A 338 40.83 3.26 37.40
CA ALA A 338 41.83 2.32 36.84
C ALA A 338 41.60 1.70 35.44
#